data_AF-A0A9X3ITB4-F1
#
_entry.id   AF-A0A9X3ITB4-F1
#
_cell.length_a   1.000
_cell.length_b   1.000
_cell.length_c   1.000
_cell.angle_alpha   90.00
_cell.angle_beta   90.00
_cell.angle_gamma   90.00
#
_symmetry.space_group_name_H-M   'P 1'
#
loop_
_entity.id
_entity.type
_entity.pdbx_description
1 polymer ?
#
loop_
_entity_poly.entity_id
_entity_poly.type
_entity_poly.pdbx_seq_one_letter_code
_entity_poly.pdbx_strand_id
1 'polypeptide(L)'
;MLHIFCPHCGEYREEEEFRCKGQAHIARPLDPEACSDEEWGHFMFFRQNTRGQHRELWVHSTGCRKHFNVIRNTVTYEIEKVYLVGTKPETEGAAS
;
A
#
# COMPACT_ATOMS: atom_id res chain seq x y z
N MET A 1 17.14 8.15 1.43
CA MET A 1 16.09 7.95 2.43
C MET A 1 14.82 8.53 1.88
N LEU A 2 13.70 7.81 1.94
CA LEU A 2 12.41 8.36 1.49
C LEU A 2 11.86 9.34 2.52
N HIS A 3 11.24 10.41 2.03
CA HIS A 3 10.51 11.37 2.87
C HIS A 3 9.00 11.17 2.63
N ILE A 4 8.32 10.58 3.61
CA ILE A 4 6.96 10.05 3.45
C ILE A 4 5.98 10.90 4.24
N PHE A 5 4.93 11.42 3.58
CA PHE A 5 3.84 12.11 4.27
C PHE A 5 2.94 11.11 4.98
N CYS A 6 2.75 11.26 6.29
CA CYS A 6 1.78 10.46 7.04
C CYS A 6 0.42 11.18 7.05
N PRO A 7 -0.63 10.66 6.39
CA PRO A 7 -1.93 11.34 6.27
C PRO A 7 -2.69 11.38 7.61
N HIS A 8 -2.25 10.60 8.60
CA HIS A 8 -2.82 10.61 9.95
C HIS A 8 -2.14 11.62 10.87
N CYS A 9 -0.83 11.87 10.69
CA CYS A 9 -0.08 12.85 11.48
C CYS A 9 -0.09 14.25 10.85
N GLY A 10 -0.33 14.34 9.54
CA GLY A 10 -0.36 15.60 8.81
C GLY A 10 1.03 16.20 8.54
N GLU A 11 2.07 15.37 8.51
CA GLU A 11 3.45 15.81 8.36
C GLU A 11 4.29 14.78 7.59
N TYR A 12 5.42 15.23 7.04
CA TYR A 12 6.42 14.35 6.44
C TYR A 12 7.37 13.83 7.51
N ARG A 13 7.79 12.57 7.36
CA ARG A 13 8.76 11.89 8.23
C ARG A 13 9.72 11.02 7.41
N GLU A 14 10.83 10.65 8.04
CA GLU A 14 11.85 9.80 7.43
C GLU A 14 11.39 8.34 7.32
N GLU A 15 11.86 7.66 6.28
CA GLU A 15 11.50 6.27 5.92
C GLU A 15 11.65 5.27 7.08
N GLU A 16 12.65 5.44 7.94
CA GLU A 16 12.94 4.52 9.04
C GLU A 16 11.82 4.46 10.10
N GLU A 17 10.98 5.50 10.16
CA GLU A 17 9.79 5.50 11.01
C GLU A 17 8.68 4.57 10.48
N PHE A 18 8.75 4.19 9.21
CA PHE A 18 7.72 3.44 8.52
C PHE A 18 8.13 2.00 8.21
N ARG A 19 7.14 1.15 7.92
CA ARG A 19 7.37 -0.20 7.38
C ARG A 19 6.44 -0.42 6.20
N CYS A 20 7.00 -0.82 5.06
CA CYS A 20 6.24 -1.31 3.93
C CYS A 20 5.67 -2.70 4.25
N LYS A 21 4.39 -2.91 3.93
CA LYS A 21 3.63 -4.16 4.13
C LYS A 21 3.30 -4.86 2.82
N GLY A 22 3.89 -4.40 1.71
CA GLY A 22 3.70 -4.96 0.37
C GLY A 22 2.52 -4.33 -0.36
N GLN A 23 1.91 -5.08 -1.27
CA GLN A 23 0.84 -4.61 -2.15
C GLN A 23 -0.41 -4.15 -1.35
N ALA A 24 -0.94 -2.98 -1.71
CA ALA A 24 -2.20 -2.46 -1.20
C ALA A 24 -3.42 -3.18 -1.79
N HIS A 25 -4.61 -2.92 -1.22
CA HIS A 25 -5.91 -3.38 -1.74
C HIS A 25 -6.10 -4.90 -1.78
N ILE A 26 -5.39 -5.63 -0.93
CA ILE A 26 -5.63 -7.06 -0.75
C ILE A 26 -6.64 -7.23 0.38
N ALA A 27 -7.88 -7.53 -0.01
CA ALA A 27 -8.91 -7.90 0.94
C ALA A 27 -8.75 -9.37 1.32
N ARG A 28 -8.87 -9.66 2.61
CA ARG A 28 -9.07 -11.05 3.06
C ARG A 28 -10.46 -11.52 2.60
N PRO A 29 -10.59 -12.76 2.10
CA PRO A 29 -11.91 -13.35 1.85
C PRO A 29 -12.80 -13.22 3.08
N LEU A 30 -14.07 -12.85 2.87
CA LEU A 30 -15.03 -12.65 3.97
C LEU A 30 -15.40 -13.96 4.66
N ASP A 31 -15.42 -15.06 3.90
CA ASP A 31 -15.61 -16.41 4.40
C ASP A 31 -14.44 -17.31 3.95
N PRO A 32 -13.35 -17.40 4.73
CA PRO A 32 -12.19 -18.23 4.40
C PRO A 32 -12.49 -19.72 4.30
N GLU A 33 -13.48 -20.23 5.02
CA GLU A 33 -13.82 -21.67 5.04
C GLU A 33 -14.54 -22.10 3.76
N ALA A 34 -15.15 -21.14 3.05
CA ALA A 34 -15.79 -21.36 1.76
C ALA A 34 -14.80 -21.26 0.58
N CYS A 35 -13.55 -20.84 0.81
CA CYS A 35 -12.53 -20.78 -0.23
C CYS A 35 -12.02 -22.18 -0.58
N SER A 36 -11.78 -22.42 -1.86
CA SER A 36 -10.93 -23.53 -2.30
C SER A 36 -9.48 -23.33 -1.84
N ASP A 37 -8.71 -24.42 -1.75
CA ASP A 37 -7.28 -24.37 -1.44
C ASP A 37 -6.50 -23.48 -2.41
N GLU A 38 -6.92 -23.43 -3.68
CA GLU A 38 -6.31 -22.57 -4.70
C GLU A 38 -6.57 -21.08 -4.42
N GLU A 39 -7.82 -20.70 -4.16
CA GLU A 39 -8.19 -19.32 -3.84
C GLU A 39 -7.51 -18.86 -2.54
N TRP A 40 -7.50 -19.72 -1.52
CA TRP A 40 -6.84 -19.45 -0.26
C TRP A 40 -5.33 -19.34 -0.43
N GLY A 41 -4.72 -20.26 -1.19
CA GLY A 41 -3.30 -20.23 -1.54
C GLY A 41 -2.91 -18.95 -2.29
N HIS A 42 -3.74 -18.51 -3.23
CA HIS A 42 -3.54 -17.25 -3.93
C HIS A 42 -3.58 -16.05 -2.97
N PHE A 43 -4.57 -16.00 -2.06
CA PHE A 43 -4.64 -14.96 -1.04
C PHE A 43 -3.43 -14.99 -0.07
N MET A 44 -2.95 -16.17 0.32
CA MET A 44 -1.87 -16.30 1.29
C MET A 44 -0.50 -15.94 0.70
N PHE A 45 -0.23 -16.35 -0.55
CA PHE A 45 1.14 -16.34 -1.09
C PHE A 45 1.36 -15.41 -2.28
N PHE A 46 0.32 -15.05 -3.04
CA PHE A 46 0.50 -14.32 -4.31
C PHE A 46 0.28 -12.82 -4.15
N ARG A 47 1.24 -12.03 -4.64
CA ARG A 47 1.21 -10.56 -4.63
C ARG A 47 1.68 -10.04 -5.98
N GLN A 48 1.17 -8.88 -6.41
CA GLN A 48 1.74 -8.15 -7.54
C GLN A 48 3.12 -7.63 -7.15
N ASN A 49 4.07 -7.79 -8.08
CA ASN A 49 5.44 -7.27 -7.95
C ASN A 49 5.74 -6.34 -9.13
N THR A 50 5.02 -5.23 -9.19
CA THR A 50 5.03 -4.33 -10.34
C THR A 50 6.36 -3.58 -10.43
N ARG A 51 6.99 -3.62 -11.63
CA ARG A 51 8.08 -2.73 -12.00
C ARG A 51 7.50 -1.41 -12.51
N GLY A 52 7.68 -0.32 -11.79
CA GLY A 52 7.09 0.99 -12.09
C GLY A 52 6.09 1.41 -11.01
N GLN A 53 5.01 2.11 -11.40
CA GLN A 53 4.00 2.59 -10.45
C GLN A 53 3.35 1.41 -9.70
N HIS A 54 3.55 1.36 -8.38
CA HIS A 54 3.05 0.29 -7.52
C HIS A 54 2.25 0.88 -6.35
N ARG A 55 1.14 0.22 -6.01
CA ARG A 55 0.29 0.60 -4.88
C ARG A 55 0.65 -0.26 -3.68
N GLU A 56 1.19 0.38 -2.66
CA GLU A 56 1.77 -0.26 -1.49
C GLU A 56 1.01 0.12 -0.23
N LEU A 57 0.93 -0.80 0.73
CA LEU A 57 0.43 -0.56 2.07
C LEU A 57 1.63 -0.25 2.99
N TRP A 58 1.55 0.85 3.72
CA TRP A 58 2.59 1.28 4.66
C TRP A 58 1.99 1.52 6.04
N VAL A 59 2.82 1.40 7.09
CA VAL A 59 2.46 1.72 8.47
C VAL A 59 3.51 2.57 9.13
N HIS A 60 3.08 3.66 9.79
CA HIS A 60 3.94 4.56 10.57
C HIS A 60 4.29 3.92 11.92
N SER A 61 5.22 2.97 11.88
CA SER A 61 5.45 1.98 12.94
C SER A 61 5.98 2.59 14.23
N THR A 62 6.81 3.63 14.15
CA THR A 62 7.36 4.34 15.32
C THR A 62 6.59 5.61 15.67
N GLY A 63 5.54 5.95 14.90
CA GLY A 63 4.69 7.12 15.11
C GLY A 63 3.25 6.74 15.47
N CYS A 64 2.28 7.13 14.64
CA CYS A 64 0.85 6.94 14.95
C CYS A 64 0.37 5.48 14.86
N ARG A 65 1.20 4.56 14.33
CA ARG A 65 0.90 3.13 14.14
C ARG A 65 -0.31 2.84 13.24
N LYS A 66 -0.74 3.83 12.44
CA LYS A 66 -1.83 3.67 11.47
C LYS A 66 -1.30 3.22 10.11
N HIS A 67 -2.12 2.44 9.41
CA HIS A 67 -1.87 2.04 8.03
C HIS A 67 -2.40 3.11 7.06
N PHE A 68 -1.72 3.25 5.93
CA PHE A 68 -2.12 4.09 4.80
C PHE A 68 -1.52 3.52 3.52
N ASN A 69 -2.03 3.98 2.38
CA ASN A 69 -1.58 3.53 1.07
C ASN A 69 -0.64 4.55 0.44
N VAL A 70 0.32 4.06 -0.34
CA VAL A 70 1.28 4.87 -1.09
C VAL A 70 1.28 4.41 -2.55
N ILE A 71 1.29 5.34 -3.49
CA ILE A 71 1.66 5.08 -4.88
C ILE A 71 3.11 5.48 -5.03
N ARG A 72 3.98 4.50 -5.32
CA ARG A 72 5.41 4.71 -5.46
C ARG A 72 5.90 4.05 -6.73
N ASN A 73 6.77 4.72 -7.47
CA ASN A 73 7.46 4.11 -8.58
C ASN A 73 8.58 3.21 -8.04
N THR A 74 8.50 1.89 -8.24
CA THR A 74 9.48 0.93 -7.70
C THR A 74 10.84 0.97 -8.41
N VAL A 75 10.98 1.74 -9.49
CA VAL A 75 12.25 1.95 -10.20
C VAL A 75 12.95 3.22 -9.73
N THR A 76 12.23 4.34 -9.64
CA THR A 76 12.80 5.65 -9.25
C THR A 76 12.68 5.97 -7.77
N TYR A 77 11.81 5.25 -7.07
CA TYR A 77 11.38 5.45 -5.68
C TYR A 77 10.64 6.75 -5.41
N GLU A 78 10.22 7.46 -6.45
CA GLU A 78 9.34 8.62 -6.34
C GLU A 78 8.00 8.22 -5.71
N ILE A 79 7.59 8.98 -4.69
CA ILE A 79 6.27 8.85 -4.05
C ILE A 79 5.33 9.81 -4.75
N GLU A 80 4.41 9.26 -5.53
CA GLU A 80 3.48 10.03 -6.35
C GLU A 80 2.26 10.47 -5.54
N LYS A 81 1.71 9.56 -4.72
CA LYS A 81 0.51 9.82 -3.91
C LYS A 81 0.53 9.07 -2.58
N VAL A 82 -0.10 9.68 -1.57
CA VAL A 82 -0.41 9.05 -0.28
C VAL A 82 -1.89 9.23 0.03
N TYR A 83 -2.55 8.19 0.55
CA TYR A 83 -3.98 8.22 0.83
C TYR A 83 -4.39 7.23 1.92
N LEU A 84 -5.55 7.46 2.52
CA LEU A 84 -6.07 6.62 3.60
C LEU A 84 -6.45 5.21 3.11
N VAL A 85 -6.39 4.23 4.01
CA VAL A 85 -6.97 2.91 3.74
C VAL A 85 -8.49 3.05 3.58
N GLY A 86 -9.06 2.35 2.60
CA GLY A 86 -10.49 2.41 2.29
C GLY A 86 -10.88 3.54 1.34
N THR A 87 -9.96 4.45 0.99
CA THR A 87 -10.20 5.43 -0.07
C THR A 87 -9.54 4.98 -1.38
N LYS A 88 -10.01 5.53 -2.49
CA LYS A 88 -9.33 5.41 -3.79
C LYS A 88 -8.38 6.60 -3.94
N PRO A 89 -7.20 6.42 -4.56
CA PRO A 89 -6.42 7.57 -4.97
C PRO A 89 -7.28 8.39 -5.94
N GLU A 90 -7.40 9.70 -5.73
CA GLU A 90 -8.07 10.58 -6.68
C GLU A 90 -7.46 10.34 -8.06
N THR A 91 -8.32 9.93 -9.00
CA THR A 91 -7.98 9.32 -10.28
C THR A 91 -6.94 10.18 -11.01
N GLU A 92 -5.86 9.56 -11.49
CA GLU A 92 -5.23 10.09 -12.71
C GLU A 92 -6.28 10.02 -13.81
N GLY A 93 -6.48 11.13 -14.51
CA GLY A 93 -7.31 11.18 -15.70
C GLY A 93 -6.95 10.05 -16.65
N ALA A 94 -7.96 9.62 -17.40
CA ALA A 94 -7.86 8.64 -18.47
C ALA A 94 -6.52 8.74 -19.22
N ALA A 95 -5.67 7.73 -19.09
CA ALA A 95 -4.71 7.43 -20.13
C ALA A 95 -5.53 7.11 -21.38
N SER A 96 -5.50 8.04 -22.34
CA SER A 96 -6.05 7.90 -23.68
C SER A 96 -5.09 7.12 -24.56
#